data_AF-A0A3D0IHY2-F1
#
_entry.id   AF-A0A3D0IHY2-F1
#
_cell.length_a   1.000
_cell.length_b   1.000
_cell.length_c   1.000
_cell.angle_alpha   90.00
_cell.angle_beta   90.00
_cell.angle_gamma   90.00
#
_symmetry.space_group_name_H-M   'P 1'
#
loop_
_entity.id
_entity.type
_entity.pdbx_description
1 polymer ?
#
loop_
_entity_poly.entity_id
_entity_poly.type
_entity_poly.pdbx_seq_one_letter_code
_entity_poly.pdbx_strand_id
1 'polypeptide(L)'
;FEYFSEDPLLTGRIASAQIKGLEKHGVTATIKHFCANNRETNRRYMDSIVSERALREIYLKGFEIAIKEGKARSVMSVYNMINGCFGTSNYELNTIILHDQWGYTGLLMTDWWAFIQETSGNPFNHGNREHSLMARAQCDVYMVCPHVEREALDATDTYENLKSGRTDLITRAELQRNAANILRFAMHTPAMDAVMGNKPTVRHIDCPFADDTIEAKVDVYFDIDKDPVIKIDVDTSDGKDYVFGITTDKHGLYTCEVVASSELSPLAQLPVTAYYTSIPMRVLAFTGTDGEVVTKETEIGLLNKHSIFRLHFGKRGLKLHELRFTFKAGVDEIKFEDM
;
A
#
# COMPACT_ATOMS: atom_id res chain seq x y z
N PHE A 1 19.53 5.12 3.01
CA PHE A 1 19.51 5.50 4.44
C PHE A 1 18.72 4.50 5.28
N GLU A 2 17.87 3.66 4.69
CA GLU A 2 16.91 2.78 5.38
C GLU A 2 17.40 1.35 5.67
N TYR A 3 18.65 1.02 5.32
CA TYR A 3 19.28 -0.26 5.63
C TYR A 3 20.27 -0.09 6.79
N PHE A 4 20.65 -1.19 7.44
CA PHE A 4 21.45 -1.13 8.67
C PHE A 4 22.96 -1.11 8.41
N SER A 5 23.50 -2.09 7.67
CA SER A 5 24.94 -2.28 7.55
C SER A 5 25.32 -3.11 6.32
N GLU A 6 26.59 -3.01 5.93
CA GLU A 6 27.26 -3.95 5.02
C GLU A 6 27.52 -5.32 5.68
N ASP A 7 27.54 -5.40 7.01
CA ASP A 7 27.72 -6.64 7.75
C ASP A 7 26.38 -7.37 7.98
N PRO A 8 26.25 -8.64 7.57
CA PRO A 8 24.99 -9.37 7.69
C PRO A 8 24.63 -9.73 9.13
N LEU A 9 25.61 -9.90 10.02
CA LEU A 9 25.36 -10.22 11.43
C LEU A 9 24.76 -9.01 12.14
N LEU A 10 25.37 -7.83 11.97
CA LEU A 10 24.85 -6.57 12.52
C LEU A 10 23.44 -6.29 11.98
N THR A 11 23.25 -6.42 10.66
CA THR A 11 21.93 -6.27 10.03
C THR A 11 20.89 -7.19 10.67
N GLY A 12 21.19 -8.50 10.81
CA GLY A 12 20.29 -9.47 11.40
C GLY A 12 19.96 -9.20 12.88
N ARG A 13 20.96 -8.75 13.67
CA ARG A 13 20.78 -8.44 15.10
C ARG A 13 19.90 -7.22 15.31
N ILE A 14 20.12 -6.15 14.54
CA ILE A 14 19.30 -4.94 14.62
C ILE A 14 17.86 -5.23 14.16
N ALA A 15 17.69 -5.94 13.03
CA ALA A 15 16.36 -6.36 12.57
C ALA A 15 15.63 -7.19 13.64
N SER A 16 16.31 -8.16 14.25
CA SER A 16 15.74 -8.99 15.32
C SER A 16 15.32 -8.20 16.55
N ALA A 17 16.10 -7.19 16.95
CA ALA A 17 15.76 -6.31 18.06
C ALA A 17 14.51 -5.47 17.76
N GLN A 18 14.41 -4.93 16.54
CA GLN A 18 13.24 -4.16 16.10
C GLN A 18 11.98 -5.02 16.06
N ILE A 19 12.06 -6.24 15.50
CA ILE A 19 10.93 -7.18 15.47
C ILE A 19 10.44 -7.48 16.90
N LYS A 20 11.35 -7.82 17.81
CA LYS A 20 11.00 -8.12 19.22
C LYS A 20 10.37 -6.93 19.93
N GLY A 21 10.83 -5.72 19.63
CA GLY A 21 10.25 -4.49 20.17
C GLY A 21 8.80 -4.28 19.73
N LEU A 22 8.51 -4.53 18.45
CA LEU A 22 7.17 -4.45 17.89
C LEU A 22 6.26 -5.57 18.45
N GLU A 23 6.74 -6.81 18.46
CA GLU A 23 5.97 -7.98 18.91
C GLU A 23 5.55 -7.86 20.38
N LYS A 24 6.34 -7.16 21.22
CA LYS A 24 5.96 -6.85 22.61
C LYS A 24 4.61 -6.12 22.71
N HIS A 25 4.20 -5.41 21.67
CA HIS A 25 2.95 -4.66 21.58
C HIS A 25 1.95 -5.29 20.62
N GLY A 26 2.13 -6.56 20.23
CA GLY A 26 1.21 -7.29 19.37
C GLY A 26 1.22 -6.84 17.90
N VAL A 27 2.15 -5.96 17.52
CA VAL A 27 2.39 -5.56 16.13
C VAL A 27 3.66 -6.23 15.61
N THR A 28 3.80 -6.36 14.29
CA THR A 28 4.93 -7.07 13.71
C THR A 28 5.58 -6.26 12.59
N ALA A 29 6.84 -6.56 12.29
CA ALA A 29 7.53 -5.98 11.15
C ALA A 29 7.35 -6.88 9.92
N THR A 30 7.30 -6.26 8.75
CA THR A 30 7.57 -6.93 7.48
C THR A 30 9.03 -6.69 7.10
N ILE A 31 9.87 -7.71 7.18
CA ILE A 31 11.30 -7.59 6.81
C ILE A 31 11.44 -7.54 5.28
N LYS A 32 12.28 -6.63 4.78
CA LYS A 32 12.36 -6.31 3.34
C LYS A 32 13.75 -5.79 2.93
N HIS A 33 14.10 -5.79 1.65
CA HIS A 33 13.43 -6.45 0.52
C HIS A 33 14.13 -7.79 0.27
N PHE A 34 13.38 -8.91 0.25
CA PHE A 34 13.92 -10.27 0.16
C PHE A 34 14.10 -10.70 -1.31
N CYS A 35 15.29 -10.70 -1.90
CA CYS A 35 16.61 -10.31 -1.36
C CYS A 35 17.46 -9.60 -2.43
N ALA A 36 18.67 -9.16 -2.06
CA ALA A 36 19.66 -8.57 -2.97
C ALA A 36 19.21 -7.27 -3.69
N ASN A 37 18.28 -6.52 -3.12
CA ASN A 37 17.91 -5.17 -3.59
C ASN A 37 18.89 -4.10 -3.07
N ASN A 38 20.10 -4.04 -3.63
CA ASN A 38 21.17 -3.15 -3.15
C ASN A 38 21.48 -1.99 -4.11
N ARG A 39 20.64 -1.78 -5.14
CA ARG A 39 20.74 -0.67 -6.09
C ARG A 39 19.33 -0.16 -6.41
N GLU A 40 19.13 1.15 -6.39
CA GLU A 40 17.81 1.73 -6.71
C GLU A 40 17.61 1.93 -8.21
N THR A 41 18.67 2.34 -8.91
CA THR A 41 18.64 2.54 -10.36
C THR A 41 18.24 1.25 -11.06
N ASN A 42 17.13 1.30 -11.80
CA ASN A 42 16.59 0.19 -12.59
C ASN A 42 16.16 -1.04 -11.75
N ARG A 43 15.76 -0.86 -10.48
CA ARG A 43 15.41 -1.96 -9.55
C ARG A 43 14.29 -2.89 -10.00
N ARG A 44 13.46 -2.47 -10.94
CA ARG A 44 12.39 -3.30 -11.51
C ARG A 44 12.90 -4.27 -12.60
N TYR A 45 14.06 -4.02 -13.19
CA TYR A 45 14.57 -4.76 -14.34
C TYR A 45 15.97 -5.33 -14.12
N MET A 46 16.66 -4.96 -13.03
CA MET A 46 18.01 -5.44 -12.79
C MET A 46 18.00 -6.93 -12.41
N ASP A 47 19.11 -7.59 -12.72
CA ASP A 47 19.40 -8.95 -12.27
C ASP A 47 20.64 -8.97 -11.37
N SER A 48 20.45 -9.46 -10.14
CA SER A 48 21.53 -9.69 -9.19
C SER A 48 22.20 -11.03 -9.49
N ILE A 49 23.28 -10.99 -10.29
CA ILE A 49 24.12 -12.16 -10.57
C ILE A 49 25.06 -12.42 -9.40
N VAL A 50 24.76 -13.46 -8.62
CA VAL A 50 25.43 -13.72 -7.35
C VAL A 50 25.66 -15.21 -7.14
N SER A 51 26.87 -15.56 -6.70
CA SER A 51 27.19 -16.94 -6.32
C SER A 51 26.31 -17.40 -5.14
N GLU A 52 25.98 -18.68 -5.09
CA GLU A 52 25.20 -19.23 -3.98
C GLU A 52 25.84 -18.91 -2.62
N ARG A 53 27.18 -19.03 -2.52
CA ARG A 53 27.90 -18.72 -1.28
C ARG A 53 27.64 -17.29 -0.81
N ALA A 54 27.81 -16.31 -1.69
CA ALA A 54 27.58 -14.90 -1.34
C ALA A 54 26.09 -14.63 -1.04
N LEU A 55 25.18 -15.25 -1.80
CA LEU A 55 23.73 -15.16 -1.55
C LEU A 55 23.40 -15.63 -0.12
N ARG A 56 23.92 -16.79 0.29
CA ARG A 56 23.69 -17.42 1.59
C ARG A 56 24.37 -16.70 2.75
N GLU A 57 25.66 -16.38 2.59
CA GLU A 57 26.50 -15.85 3.68
C GLU A 57 26.28 -14.35 3.90
N ILE A 58 25.88 -13.59 2.86
CA ILE A 58 25.74 -12.13 2.93
C ILE A 58 24.27 -11.71 2.80
N TYR A 59 23.67 -11.89 1.62
CA TYR A 59 22.40 -11.24 1.30
C TYR A 59 21.19 -11.85 2.03
N LEU A 60 21.22 -13.16 2.30
CA LEU A 60 20.16 -13.88 2.99
C LEU A 60 20.38 -13.97 4.51
N LYS A 61 21.61 -13.81 4.98
CA LYS A 61 21.98 -14.08 6.37
C LYS A 61 21.25 -13.17 7.37
N GLY A 62 21.07 -11.90 7.04
CA GLY A 62 20.29 -10.97 7.87
C GLY A 62 18.82 -11.41 8.03
N PHE A 63 18.20 -11.89 6.95
CA PHE A 63 16.83 -12.42 6.96
C PHE A 63 16.73 -13.72 7.76
N GLU A 64 17.70 -14.64 7.59
CA GLU A 64 17.75 -15.88 8.37
C GLU A 64 17.79 -15.60 9.88
N ILE A 65 18.64 -14.66 10.31
CA ILE A 65 18.73 -14.23 11.71
C ILE A 65 17.40 -13.61 12.17
N ALA A 66 16.84 -12.68 11.39
CA ALA A 66 15.57 -12.02 11.71
C ALA A 66 14.41 -13.01 11.86
N ILE A 67 14.38 -14.08 11.06
CA ILE A 67 13.38 -15.14 11.15
C ILE A 67 13.64 -16.05 12.35
N LYS A 68 14.85 -16.64 12.46
CA LYS A 68 15.15 -17.66 13.46
C LYS A 68 15.25 -17.09 14.87
N GLU A 69 15.89 -15.93 15.02
CA GLU A 69 16.12 -15.28 16.30
C GLU A 69 15.12 -14.16 16.60
N GLY A 70 14.81 -13.34 15.60
CA GLY A 70 13.85 -12.23 15.70
C GLY A 70 12.41 -12.68 15.73
N LYS A 71 12.10 -13.89 15.22
CA LYS A 71 10.76 -14.42 15.05
C LYS A 71 9.89 -13.57 14.12
N ALA A 72 10.49 -13.03 13.05
CA ALA A 72 9.73 -12.35 12.00
C ALA A 72 8.59 -13.26 11.50
N ARG A 73 7.39 -12.67 11.32
CA ARG A 73 6.19 -13.37 10.82
C ARG A 73 5.67 -12.79 9.51
N SER A 74 6.35 -11.76 8.97
CA SER A 74 6.06 -11.18 7.67
C SER A 74 7.36 -10.84 6.93
N VAL A 75 7.41 -11.20 5.64
CA VAL A 75 8.52 -10.92 4.71
C VAL A 75 7.94 -10.26 3.46
N MET A 76 8.64 -9.28 2.93
CA MET A 76 8.36 -8.70 1.61
C MET A 76 9.45 -9.11 0.65
N SER A 77 9.03 -9.63 -0.50
CA SER A 77 9.88 -9.96 -1.63
C SER A 77 10.47 -8.68 -2.25
N VAL A 78 10.98 -8.79 -3.47
CA VAL A 78 11.78 -7.76 -4.12
C VAL A 78 11.34 -7.53 -5.56
N TYR A 79 11.60 -6.33 -6.08
CA TYR A 79 11.39 -5.99 -7.48
C TYR A 79 12.33 -6.71 -8.45
N ASN A 80 13.62 -6.84 -8.11
CA ASN A 80 14.64 -7.30 -9.05
C ASN A 80 14.65 -8.82 -9.24
N MET A 81 15.38 -9.26 -10.27
CA MET A 81 15.74 -10.65 -10.47
C MET A 81 16.95 -11.04 -9.61
N ILE A 82 17.01 -12.31 -9.23
CA ILE A 82 18.16 -12.94 -8.60
C ILE A 82 18.52 -14.14 -9.47
N ASN A 83 19.69 -14.08 -10.12
CA ASN A 83 20.17 -15.10 -11.03
C ASN A 83 19.12 -15.47 -12.11
N GLY A 84 18.52 -14.46 -12.74
CA GLY A 84 17.59 -14.62 -13.87
C GLY A 84 16.14 -14.90 -13.51
N CYS A 85 15.77 -14.87 -12.23
CA CYS A 85 14.39 -15.10 -11.77
C CYS A 85 13.93 -13.99 -10.82
N PHE A 86 12.77 -13.40 -11.09
CA PHE A 86 12.16 -12.39 -10.23
C PHE A 86 11.92 -12.92 -8.82
N GLY A 87 12.27 -12.14 -7.80
CA GLY A 87 12.13 -12.58 -6.40
C GLY A 87 10.72 -13.00 -6.01
N THR A 88 9.69 -12.41 -6.63
CA THR A 88 8.27 -12.72 -6.40
C THR A 88 7.86 -14.12 -6.88
N SER A 89 8.54 -14.68 -7.89
CA SER A 89 8.26 -16.00 -8.50
C SER A 89 9.40 -17.01 -8.32
N ASN A 90 10.42 -16.67 -7.54
CA ASN A 90 11.59 -17.52 -7.32
C ASN A 90 11.31 -18.64 -6.31
N TYR A 91 11.00 -19.84 -6.81
CA TYR A 91 10.68 -21.02 -5.98
C TYR A 91 11.83 -21.45 -5.07
N GLU A 92 13.08 -21.34 -5.53
CA GLU A 92 14.26 -21.69 -4.73
C GLU A 92 14.34 -20.75 -3.51
N LEU A 93 14.24 -19.44 -3.71
CA LEU A 93 14.27 -18.47 -2.60
C LEU A 93 13.07 -18.63 -1.66
N ASN A 94 11.87 -18.65 -2.24
CA ASN A 94 10.64 -18.50 -1.46
C ASN A 94 10.22 -19.83 -0.82
N THR A 95 10.36 -20.97 -1.49
CA THR A 95 9.97 -22.27 -0.93
C THR A 95 11.15 -23.01 -0.32
N ILE A 96 12.18 -23.29 -1.11
CA ILE A 96 13.28 -24.15 -0.65
C ILE A 96 14.07 -23.49 0.49
N ILE A 97 14.50 -22.26 0.32
CA ILE A 97 15.32 -21.57 1.33
C ILE A 97 14.47 -21.10 2.51
N LEU A 98 13.46 -20.28 2.22
CA LEU A 98 12.68 -19.61 3.27
C LEU A 98 11.81 -20.59 4.05
N HIS A 99 11.01 -21.43 3.38
CA HIS A 99 10.10 -22.35 4.07
C HIS A 99 10.79 -23.66 4.48
N ASP A 100 11.41 -24.39 3.54
CA ASP A 100 11.89 -25.76 3.82
C ASP A 100 13.16 -25.77 4.68
N GLN A 101 14.13 -24.88 4.39
CA GLN A 101 15.42 -24.86 5.11
C GLN A 101 15.40 -24.02 6.38
N TRP A 102 14.67 -22.90 6.40
CA TRP A 102 14.60 -22.04 7.59
C TRP A 102 13.39 -22.32 8.48
N GLY A 103 12.40 -23.09 8.00
CA GLY A 103 11.19 -23.40 8.74
C GLY A 103 10.27 -22.20 8.91
N TYR A 104 10.33 -21.22 7.99
CA TYR A 104 9.45 -20.05 8.05
C TYR A 104 7.99 -20.47 7.86
N THR A 105 7.09 -19.88 8.64
CA THR A 105 5.63 -20.17 8.57
C THR A 105 4.79 -18.89 8.53
N GLY A 106 5.45 -17.74 8.40
CA GLY A 106 4.78 -16.45 8.30
C GLY A 106 4.29 -16.16 6.88
N LEU A 107 3.91 -14.90 6.68
CA LEU A 107 3.42 -14.37 5.41
C LEU A 107 4.59 -13.90 4.53
N LEU A 108 4.58 -14.24 3.24
CA LEU A 108 5.41 -13.62 2.21
C LEU A 108 4.52 -12.81 1.26
N MET A 109 4.84 -11.53 1.07
CA MET A 109 4.14 -10.66 0.12
C MET A 109 5.08 -10.11 -0.94
N THR A 110 4.56 -9.67 -2.08
CA THR A 110 5.36 -8.90 -3.04
C THR A 110 5.66 -7.49 -2.53
N ASP A 111 6.63 -6.83 -3.13
CA ASP A 111 6.69 -5.36 -3.12
C ASP A 111 5.54 -4.79 -3.98
N TRP A 112 5.24 -3.51 -3.84
CA TRP A 112 4.11 -2.85 -4.48
C TRP A 112 4.22 -2.82 -6.00
N TRP A 113 3.27 -3.48 -6.66
CA TRP A 113 3.23 -3.63 -8.11
C TRP A 113 4.51 -4.29 -8.65
N ALA A 114 5.09 -5.23 -7.90
CA ALA A 114 6.27 -5.94 -8.35
C ALA A 114 5.95 -6.86 -9.55
N PHE A 115 6.93 -7.03 -10.43
CA PHE A 115 6.83 -7.97 -11.54
C PHE A 115 6.88 -9.40 -11.02
N ILE A 116 6.20 -10.31 -11.72
CA ILE A 116 6.26 -11.75 -11.45
C ILE A 116 7.12 -12.44 -12.50
N GLN A 117 6.89 -12.17 -13.79
CA GLN A 117 7.80 -12.57 -14.88
C GLN A 117 8.06 -11.46 -15.93
N GLU A 118 7.52 -10.25 -15.74
CA GLU A 118 7.64 -9.10 -16.67
C GLU A 118 6.92 -9.27 -18.01
N THR A 119 5.88 -10.13 -18.12
CA THR A 119 5.21 -10.29 -19.42
C THR A 119 4.18 -9.20 -19.76
N SER A 120 3.74 -8.39 -18.79
CA SER A 120 2.65 -7.42 -19.00
C SER A 120 3.08 -6.01 -19.43
N GLY A 121 4.37 -5.66 -19.33
CA GLY A 121 4.92 -4.35 -19.75
C GLY A 121 4.46 -3.11 -18.95
N ASN A 122 3.43 -3.21 -18.10
CA ASN A 122 2.94 -2.12 -17.24
C ASN A 122 2.76 -2.61 -15.78
N PRO A 123 3.47 -2.01 -14.79
CA PRO A 123 3.36 -2.38 -13.38
C PRO A 123 1.94 -2.23 -12.79
N PHE A 124 1.10 -1.38 -13.36
CA PHE A 124 -0.26 -1.18 -12.88
C PHE A 124 -1.27 -2.18 -13.45
N ASN A 125 -0.90 -2.92 -14.49
CA ASN A 125 -1.76 -3.89 -15.17
C ASN A 125 -1.53 -5.34 -14.68
N HIS A 126 -0.90 -5.52 -13.51
CA HIS A 126 -0.59 -6.86 -12.97
C HIS A 126 -1.72 -7.48 -12.16
N GLY A 127 -2.82 -6.78 -11.87
CA GLY A 127 -3.82 -7.23 -10.89
C GLY A 127 -4.46 -8.59 -11.16
N ASN A 128 -4.32 -9.16 -12.36
CA ASN A 128 -5.00 -10.40 -12.79
C ASN A 128 -4.13 -11.42 -13.53
N ARG A 129 -2.82 -11.19 -13.70
CA ARG A 129 -1.94 -12.07 -14.52
C ARG A 129 -0.70 -12.49 -13.75
N GLU A 130 -0.19 -13.67 -14.08
CA GLU A 130 1.02 -14.29 -13.49
C GLU A 130 0.89 -14.68 -12.00
N HIS A 131 -0.25 -14.42 -11.33
CA HIS A 131 -0.44 -14.73 -9.92
C HIS A 131 -0.34 -16.22 -9.63
N SER A 132 -0.62 -17.08 -10.61
CA SER A 132 -0.47 -18.52 -10.43
C SER A 132 1.00 -18.89 -10.23
N LEU A 133 1.92 -18.23 -10.95
CA LEU A 133 3.37 -18.45 -10.82
C LEU A 133 3.90 -17.97 -9.47
N MET A 134 3.47 -16.78 -9.03
CA MET A 134 3.74 -16.25 -7.69
C MET A 134 3.27 -17.24 -6.61
N ALA A 135 2.03 -17.72 -6.74
CA ALA A 135 1.44 -18.62 -5.77
C ALA A 135 2.21 -19.97 -5.70
N ARG A 136 2.63 -20.51 -6.84
CA ARG A 136 3.46 -21.72 -6.90
C ARG A 136 4.80 -21.55 -6.19
N ALA A 137 5.43 -20.39 -6.36
CA ALA A 137 6.65 -20.04 -5.64
C ALA A 137 6.46 -19.89 -4.12
N GLN A 138 5.22 -19.89 -3.63
CA GLN A 138 4.86 -19.65 -2.23
C GLN A 138 5.09 -18.19 -1.80
N CYS A 139 4.95 -17.24 -2.74
CA CYS A 139 4.68 -15.86 -2.38
C CYS A 139 3.15 -15.73 -2.23
N ASP A 140 2.70 -15.38 -1.02
CA ASP A 140 1.32 -15.60 -0.59
C ASP A 140 0.37 -14.50 -1.07
N VAL A 141 0.84 -13.24 -1.05
CA VAL A 141 0.00 -12.06 -1.32
C VAL A 141 0.66 -11.14 -2.33
N TYR A 142 -0.06 -10.87 -3.42
CA TYR A 142 0.30 -9.81 -4.35
C TYR A 142 -0.10 -8.45 -3.77
N MET A 143 0.86 -7.55 -3.65
CA MET A 143 0.66 -6.16 -3.28
C MET A 143 0.83 -5.30 -4.54
N VAL A 144 -0.19 -4.63 -5.05
CA VAL A 144 -1.61 -4.67 -4.65
C VAL A 144 -2.48 -4.84 -5.89
N CYS A 145 -3.68 -5.38 -5.70
CA CYS A 145 -4.71 -5.36 -6.72
C CYS A 145 -5.69 -4.21 -6.43
N PRO A 146 -6.06 -3.39 -7.44
CA PRO A 146 -7.13 -2.39 -7.27
C PRO A 146 -8.49 -3.04 -6.99
N HIS A 147 -8.65 -4.32 -7.39
CA HIS A 147 -9.85 -5.12 -7.26
C HIS A 147 -9.52 -6.51 -6.69
N VAL A 148 -10.28 -6.95 -5.70
CA VAL A 148 -10.18 -8.30 -5.10
C VAL A 148 -11.55 -8.94 -4.92
N GLU A 149 -12.59 -8.37 -5.54
CA GLU A 149 -13.96 -8.82 -5.43
C GLU A 149 -14.15 -10.21 -6.05
N ARG A 150 -15.10 -10.98 -5.49
CA ARG A 150 -15.37 -12.35 -5.92
C ARG A 150 -15.80 -12.41 -7.38
N GLU A 151 -16.49 -11.38 -7.84
CA GLU A 151 -17.01 -11.20 -9.19
C GLU A 151 -15.87 -11.05 -10.22
N ALA A 152 -14.68 -10.63 -9.79
CA ALA A 152 -13.50 -10.49 -10.65
C ALA A 152 -12.65 -11.77 -10.74
N LEU A 153 -12.97 -12.84 -9.98
CA LEU A 153 -12.17 -14.08 -9.95
C LEU A 153 -11.99 -14.71 -11.34
N ASP A 154 -13.03 -14.67 -12.17
CA ASP A 154 -13.01 -15.21 -13.54
C ASP A 154 -12.02 -14.50 -14.47
N ALA A 155 -11.57 -13.30 -14.11
CA ALA A 155 -10.57 -12.56 -14.88
C ALA A 155 -9.13 -12.90 -14.49
N THR A 156 -8.91 -13.70 -13.43
CA THR A 156 -7.57 -14.01 -12.92
C THR A 156 -6.98 -15.26 -13.57
N ASP A 157 -5.69 -15.19 -13.92
CA ASP A 157 -4.93 -16.36 -14.43
C ASP A 157 -4.94 -17.53 -13.44
N THR A 158 -4.93 -17.24 -12.14
CA THR A 158 -4.92 -18.26 -11.08
C THR A 158 -6.17 -19.11 -11.14
N TYR A 159 -7.34 -18.49 -11.32
CA TYR A 159 -8.59 -19.24 -11.40
C TYR A 159 -8.74 -19.96 -12.74
N GLU A 160 -8.34 -19.33 -13.85
CA GLU A 160 -8.27 -19.94 -15.18
C GLU A 160 -7.40 -21.22 -15.16
N ASN A 161 -6.16 -21.09 -14.67
CA ASN A 161 -5.20 -22.18 -14.58
C ASN A 161 -5.70 -23.29 -13.65
N LEU A 162 -6.33 -22.96 -12.52
CA LEU A 162 -6.91 -23.95 -11.62
C LEU A 162 -8.05 -24.74 -12.29
N LYS A 163 -8.94 -24.07 -13.03
CA LYS A 163 -10.05 -24.73 -13.76
C LYS A 163 -9.56 -25.63 -14.89
N SER A 164 -8.45 -25.28 -15.52
CA SER A 164 -7.88 -26.07 -16.62
C SER A 164 -7.46 -27.48 -16.20
N GLY A 165 -7.25 -27.73 -14.90
CA GLY A 165 -6.75 -29.00 -14.37
C GLY A 165 -5.25 -29.23 -14.61
N ARG A 166 -4.54 -28.25 -15.19
CA ARG A 166 -3.10 -28.30 -15.45
C ARG A 166 -2.29 -28.14 -14.16
N THR A 167 -1.89 -29.26 -13.58
CA THR A 167 -1.07 -29.28 -12.35
C THR A 167 0.32 -28.67 -12.49
N ASP A 168 0.81 -28.51 -13.71
CA ASP A 168 2.05 -27.79 -14.02
C ASP A 168 1.89 -26.27 -14.03
N LEU A 169 0.66 -25.73 -13.92
CA LEU A 169 0.38 -24.29 -13.89
C LEU A 169 0.00 -23.78 -12.49
N ILE A 170 -0.82 -24.54 -11.75
CA ILE A 170 -1.14 -24.36 -10.32
C ILE A 170 -1.98 -25.54 -9.82
N THR A 171 -1.85 -25.86 -8.55
CA THR A 171 -2.69 -26.84 -7.85
C THR A 171 -3.47 -26.19 -6.72
N ARG A 172 -4.60 -26.81 -6.36
CA ARG A 172 -5.37 -26.40 -5.17
C ARG A 172 -4.53 -26.48 -3.89
N ALA A 173 -3.63 -27.46 -3.81
CA ALA A 173 -2.76 -27.65 -2.64
C ALA A 173 -1.79 -26.48 -2.45
N GLU A 174 -1.21 -25.95 -3.54
CA GLU A 174 -0.36 -24.75 -3.48
C GLU A 174 -1.17 -23.52 -3.02
N LEU A 175 -2.40 -23.34 -3.53
CA LEU A 175 -3.27 -22.25 -3.05
C LEU A 175 -3.67 -22.41 -1.58
N GLN A 176 -3.97 -23.64 -1.14
CA GLN A 176 -4.29 -23.93 0.26
C GLN A 176 -3.10 -23.70 1.19
N ARG A 177 -1.88 -24.03 0.73
CA ARG A 177 -0.63 -23.75 1.46
C ARG A 177 -0.48 -22.24 1.68
N ASN A 178 -0.62 -21.44 0.64
CA ASN A 178 -0.50 -19.98 0.75
C ASN A 178 -1.62 -19.39 1.62
N ALA A 179 -2.86 -19.86 1.44
CA ALA A 179 -3.99 -19.46 2.30
C ALA A 179 -3.73 -19.80 3.78
N ALA A 180 -3.11 -20.94 4.08
CA ALA A 180 -2.76 -21.29 5.45
C ALA A 180 -1.71 -20.34 6.05
N ASN A 181 -0.73 -19.87 5.26
CA ASN A 181 0.24 -18.85 5.69
C ASN A 181 -0.45 -17.52 5.99
N ILE A 182 -1.34 -17.07 5.10
CA ILE A 182 -2.13 -15.84 5.28
C ILE A 182 -2.98 -15.92 6.55
N LEU A 183 -3.72 -17.01 6.74
CA LEU A 183 -4.58 -17.19 7.90
C LEU A 183 -3.77 -17.29 9.20
N ARG A 184 -2.65 -18.01 9.19
CA ARG A 184 -1.76 -18.10 10.35
C ARG A 184 -1.23 -16.72 10.75
N PHE A 185 -0.87 -15.88 9.78
CA PHE A 185 -0.49 -14.51 10.06
C PHE A 185 -1.68 -13.71 10.61
N ALA A 186 -2.81 -13.68 9.89
CA ALA A 186 -3.97 -12.87 10.21
C ALA A 186 -4.53 -13.13 11.62
N MET A 187 -4.59 -14.40 12.04
CA MET A 187 -5.07 -14.82 13.36
C MET A 187 -4.28 -14.22 14.54
N HIS A 188 -3.09 -13.69 14.29
CA HIS A 188 -2.19 -13.13 15.30
C HIS A 188 -1.87 -11.66 15.02
N THR A 189 -2.89 -10.90 14.60
CA THR A 189 -2.82 -9.46 14.35
C THR A 189 -3.84 -8.69 15.21
N PRO A 190 -3.61 -7.40 15.48
CA PRO A 190 -4.60 -6.55 16.15
C PRO A 190 -5.93 -6.44 15.40
N ALA A 191 -5.94 -6.68 14.08
CA ALA A 191 -7.17 -6.71 13.29
C ALA A 191 -8.06 -7.89 13.70
N MET A 192 -7.48 -9.07 13.92
CA MET A 192 -8.21 -10.22 14.45
C MET A 192 -8.67 -9.98 15.89
N ASP A 193 -7.82 -9.37 16.73
CA ASP A 193 -8.21 -9.01 18.10
C ASP A 193 -9.44 -8.09 18.10
N ALA A 194 -9.49 -7.12 17.19
CA ALA A 194 -10.65 -6.23 17.03
C ALA A 194 -11.93 -7.00 16.63
N VAL A 195 -11.83 -7.95 15.69
CA VAL A 195 -12.95 -8.82 15.30
C VAL A 195 -13.44 -9.66 16.48
N MET A 196 -12.53 -10.11 17.34
CA MET A 196 -12.83 -10.90 18.54
C MET A 196 -13.28 -10.06 19.73
N GLY A 197 -13.38 -8.73 19.60
CA GLY A 197 -13.78 -7.82 20.68
C GLY A 197 -12.67 -7.48 21.68
N ASN A 198 -11.42 -7.88 21.41
CA ASN A 198 -10.24 -7.64 22.25
C ASN A 198 -9.41 -6.45 21.75
N LYS A 199 -10.05 -5.41 21.23
CA LYS A 199 -9.36 -4.28 20.58
C LYS A 199 -8.35 -3.62 21.55
N PRO A 200 -7.06 -3.53 21.19
CA PRO A 200 -6.08 -2.85 22.04
C PRO A 200 -6.42 -1.37 22.13
N THR A 201 -6.30 -0.80 23.33
CA THR A 201 -6.47 0.63 23.57
C THR A 201 -5.10 1.28 23.69
N VAL A 202 -4.86 2.31 22.87
CA VAL A 202 -3.65 3.12 22.94
C VAL A 202 -4.03 4.49 23.48
N ARG A 203 -3.35 4.93 24.55
CA ARG A 203 -3.50 6.28 25.11
C ARG A 203 -2.16 7.00 24.98
N HIS A 204 -2.19 8.12 24.27
CA HIS A 204 -1.05 9.01 24.16
C HIS A 204 -1.01 9.87 25.43
N ILE A 205 0.13 9.90 26.13
CA ILE A 205 0.35 10.71 27.34
C ILE A 205 1.49 11.68 27.02
N ASP A 206 1.29 12.96 27.32
CA ASP A 206 2.26 14.04 27.05
C ASP A 206 2.77 14.03 25.60
N CYS A 207 1.89 13.71 24.65
CA CYS A 207 2.23 13.66 23.24
C CYS A 207 2.37 15.10 22.72
N PRO A 208 3.59 15.57 22.39
CA PRO A 208 3.80 16.93 21.88
C PRO A 208 3.17 17.11 20.49
N PHE A 209 2.74 16.02 19.85
CA PHE A 209 2.05 15.96 18.56
C PHE A 209 0.58 15.58 18.71
N ALA A 210 -0.01 15.72 19.92
CA ALA A 210 -1.43 15.42 20.12
C ALA A 210 -2.31 16.25 19.18
N ASP A 211 -1.93 17.51 18.95
CA ASP A 211 -2.61 18.43 18.03
C ASP A 211 -2.47 18.02 16.55
N ASP A 212 -1.43 17.24 16.21
CA ASP A 212 -1.22 16.69 14.85
C ASP A 212 -1.98 15.38 14.62
N THR A 213 -2.56 14.79 15.68
CA THR A 213 -3.25 13.49 15.59
C THR A 213 -4.69 13.71 15.12
N ILE A 214 -4.94 13.44 13.84
CA ILE A 214 -6.28 13.54 13.25
C ILE A 214 -6.95 12.16 13.31
N GLU A 215 -7.98 12.02 14.14
CA GLU A 215 -8.88 10.87 14.07
C GLU A 215 -9.73 11.00 12.79
N ALA A 216 -9.42 10.18 11.78
CA ALA A 216 -10.28 10.01 10.62
C ALA A 216 -11.54 9.21 11.02
N LYS A 217 -12.49 9.85 11.69
CA LYS A 217 -13.85 9.33 11.82
C LYS A 217 -14.57 9.59 10.52
N VAL A 218 -14.60 8.56 9.67
CA VAL A 218 -15.33 8.63 8.41
C VAL A 218 -16.77 8.21 8.69
N ASP A 219 -17.60 9.19 9.03
CA ASP A 219 -19.03 8.97 9.24
C ASP A 219 -19.83 9.06 7.92
N VAL A 220 -19.19 9.57 6.85
CA VAL A 220 -19.83 9.84 5.56
C VAL A 220 -19.00 9.28 4.42
N TYR A 221 -19.65 8.57 3.50
CA TYR A 221 -19.07 8.06 2.26
C TYR A 221 -19.87 8.57 1.05
N PHE A 222 -19.17 9.02 0.01
CA PHE A 222 -19.76 9.45 -1.26
C PHE A 222 -19.36 8.50 -2.39
N ASP A 223 -20.33 8.08 -3.19
CA ASP A 223 -20.09 7.34 -4.43
C ASP A 223 -19.93 8.36 -5.57
N ILE A 224 -18.68 8.68 -5.93
CA ILE A 224 -18.40 9.76 -6.87
C ILE A 224 -18.71 9.38 -8.32
N ASP A 225 -19.03 8.12 -8.60
CA ASP A 225 -19.55 7.71 -9.92
C ASP A 225 -21.02 8.05 -10.10
N LYS A 226 -21.79 8.10 -9.00
CA LYS A 226 -23.23 8.43 -9.01
C LYS A 226 -23.48 9.88 -8.64
N ASP A 227 -22.73 10.38 -7.67
CA ASP A 227 -22.86 11.71 -7.08
C ASP A 227 -21.55 12.49 -7.29
N PRO A 228 -21.21 12.89 -8.53
CA PRO A 228 -19.95 13.57 -8.82
C PRO A 228 -19.87 14.96 -8.18
N VAL A 229 -21.00 15.52 -7.72
CA VAL A 229 -21.10 16.80 -7.02
C VAL A 229 -21.55 16.54 -5.58
N ILE A 230 -20.68 16.85 -4.63
CA ILE A 230 -20.92 16.70 -3.20
C ILE A 230 -21.17 18.09 -2.62
N LYS A 231 -22.38 18.31 -2.10
CA LYS A 231 -22.70 19.54 -1.37
C LYS A 231 -22.16 19.46 0.05
N ILE A 232 -21.50 20.52 0.49
CA ILE A 232 -20.76 20.53 1.75
C ILE A 232 -21.07 21.80 2.50
N ASP A 233 -21.38 21.66 3.78
CA ASP A 233 -21.45 22.75 4.74
C ASP A 233 -20.74 22.28 6.01
N VAL A 234 -19.50 22.74 6.19
CA VAL A 234 -18.58 22.22 7.22
C VAL A 234 -17.87 23.38 7.90
N ASP A 235 -17.40 23.13 9.12
CA ASP A 235 -16.55 24.06 9.86
C ASP A 235 -15.16 24.16 9.22
N THR A 236 -14.84 25.33 8.69
CA THR A 236 -13.57 25.68 8.03
C THR A 236 -12.70 26.59 8.90
N SER A 237 -12.92 26.60 10.22
CA SER A 237 -12.09 27.36 11.16
C SER A 237 -10.61 26.91 11.15
N ASP A 238 -9.74 27.76 11.69
CA ASP A 238 -8.29 27.58 11.63
C ASP A 238 -7.87 26.17 12.12
N GLY A 239 -7.17 25.43 11.26
CA GLY A 239 -6.61 24.12 11.58
C GLY A 239 -7.62 22.96 11.57
N LYS A 240 -8.86 23.19 11.16
CA LYS A 240 -9.86 22.10 11.03
C LYS A 240 -9.61 21.23 9.82
N ASP A 241 -10.07 19.99 9.93
CA ASP A 241 -10.11 19.03 8.84
C ASP A 241 -11.56 18.65 8.53
N TYR A 242 -11.84 18.51 7.24
CA TYR A 242 -13.01 17.78 6.77
C TYR A 242 -12.55 16.45 6.17
N VAL A 243 -12.94 15.33 6.80
CA VAL A 243 -12.54 13.97 6.43
C VAL A 243 -13.78 13.18 6.01
N PHE A 244 -13.73 12.56 4.84
CA PHE A 244 -14.82 11.75 4.31
C PHE A 244 -14.31 10.60 3.45
N GLY A 245 -15.14 9.59 3.27
CA GLY A 245 -14.85 8.47 2.38
C GLY A 245 -15.33 8.77 0.97
N ILE A 246 -14.58 8.35 -0.02
CA ILE A 246 -15.02 8.30 -1.42
C ILE A 246 -14.97 6.87 -1.90
N THR A 247 -15.93 6.51 -2.75
CA THR A 247 -15.97 5.24 -3.47
C THR A 247 -16.07 5.49 -4.97
N THR A 248 -15.30 4.75 -5.77
CA THR A 248 -15.41 4.74 -7.24
C THR A 248 -15.07 3.38 -7.83
N ASP A 249 -15.78 2.99 -8.89
CA ASP A 249 -15.46 1.83 -9.72
C ASP A 249 -14.59 2.21 -10.95
N LYS A 250 -14.40 3.51 -11.24
CA LYS A 250 -13.54 4.01 -12.30
C LYS A 250 -12.19 4.46 -11.74
N HIS A 251 -11.15 3.63 -11.90
CA HIS A 251 -9.81 3.95 -11.41
C HIS A 251 -9.03 4.79 -12.42
N GLY A 252 -8.29 5.77 -11.94
CA GLY A 252 -7.43 6.59 -12.77
C GLY A 252 -7.37 8.04 -12.32
N LEU A 253 -7.18 8.94 -13.27
CA LEU A 253 -6.99 10.36 -13.02
C LEU A 253 -8.34 11.05 -12.91
N TYR A 254 -8.50 11.86 -11.88
CA TYR A 254 -9.66 12.72 -11.66
C TYR A 254 -9.23 14.16 -11.50
N THR A 255 -10.08 15.07 -11.97
CA THR A 255 -10.06 16.44 -11.46
C THR A 255 -10.95 16.51 -10.22
N CYS A 256 -10.40 17.05 -9.14
CA CYS A 256 -11.12 17.45 -7.94
C CYS A 256 -11.25 18.97 -7.93
N GLU A 257 -12.47 19.47 -8.11
CA GLU A 257 -12.80 20.90 -8.01
C GLU A 257 -13.36 21.21 -6.63
N VAL A 258 -12.88 22.30 -6.04
CA VAL A 258 -13.36 22.85 -4.76
C VAL A 258 -14.01 24.18 -5.04
N VAL A 259 -15.32 24.26 -4.79
CA VAL A 259 -16.14 25.46 -4.98
C VAL A 259 -16.36 26.12 -3.63
N ALA A 260 -15.92 27.37 -3.51
CA ALA A 260 -15.91 28.09 -2.25
C ALA A 260 -16.09 29.60 -2.42
N SER A 261 -16.43 30.31 -1.34
CA SER A 261 -16.39 31.77 -1.28
C SER A 261 -15.77 32.26 0.02
N SER A 262 -15.44 33.55 0.10
CA SER A 262 -14.93 34.18 1.31
C SER A 262 -15.35 35.65 1.36
N GLU A 263 -15.90 36.08 2.49
CA GLU A 263 -16.24 37.49 2.77
C GLU A 263 -14.99 38.36 3.04
N LEU A 264 -13.79 37.78 3.00
CA LEU A 264 -12.55 38.50 3.20
C LEU A 264 -12.07 39.16 1.90
N SER A 265 -11.25 40.20 2.06
CA SER A 265 -10.62 40.90 0.93
C SER A 265 -9.70 39.98 0.12
N PRO A 266 -9.47 40.25 -1.18
CA PRO A 266 -8.57 39.47 -2.04
C PRO A 266 -7.11 39.38 -1.59
N LEU A 267 -6.68 40.20 -0.63
CA LEU A 267 -5.34 40.10 -0.04
C LEU A 267 -5.23 38.96 1.00
N ALA A 268 -6.35 38.49 1.54
CA ALA A 268 -6.37 37.37 2.49
C ALA A 268 -5.89 36.09 1.81
N GLN A 269 -5.05 35.32 2.48
CA GLN A 269 -4.52 34.03 2.00
C GLN A 269 -5.18 32.90 2.77
N LEU A 270 -5.85 32.00 2.05
CA LEU A 270 -6.69 30.93 2.58
C LEU A 270 -6.25 29.58 1.99
N PRO A 271 -5.13 29.00 2.45
CA PRO A 271 -4.64 27.73 1.92
C PRO A 271 -5.52 26.57 2.39
N VAL A 272 -5.91 25.70 1.45
CA VAL A 272 -6.58 24.43 1.73
C VAL A 272 -5.71 23.29 1.20
N THR A 273 -5.30 22.38 2.07
CA THR A 273 -4.50 21.21 1.64
C THR A 273 -5.42 20.01 1.42
N ALA A 274 -5.42 19.48 0.20
CA ALA A 274 -6.11 18.25 -0.14
C ALA A 274 -5.18 17.04 0.09
N TYR A 275 -5.68 16.08 0.87
CA TYR A 275 -5.03 14.81 1.13
C TYR A 275 -5.87 13.69 0.55
N TYR A 276 -5.19 12.77 -0.12
CA TYR A 276 -5.76 11.49 -0.53
C TYR A 276 -5.14 10.41 0.35
N THR A 277 -5.99 9.70 1.09
CA THR A 277 -5.66 8.81 2.20
C THR A 277 -4.88 9.54 3.31
N SER A 278 -3.56 9.55 3.24
CA SER A 278 -2.68 10.29 4.15
C SER A 278 -1.58 11.07 3.42
N ILE A 279 -1.63 11.09 2.09
CA ILE A 279 -0.63 11.75 1.25
C ILE A 279 -1.15 13.15 0.91
N PRO A 280 -0.40 14.23 1.21
CA PRO A 280 -0.74 15.57 0.73
C PRO A 280 -0.60 15.59 -0.79
N MET A 281 -1.71 15.80 -1.50
CA MET A 281 -1.72 15.84 -2.96
C MET A 281 -1.41 17.24 -3.47
N ARG A 282 -2.11 18.26 -2.92
CA ARG A 282 -1.98 19.65 -3.38
C ARG A 282 -2.42 20.64 -2.31
N VAL A 283 -1.81 21.81 -2.31
CA VAL A 283 -2.33 22.99 -1.62
C VAL A 283 -3.10 23.85 -2.62
N LEU A 284 -4.40 23.98 -2.43
CA LEU A 284 -5.27 24.89 -3.15
C LEU A 284 -5.18 26.26 -2.49
N ALA A 285 -4.44 27.17 -3.11
CA ALA A 285 -4.28 28.53 -2.62
C ALA A 285 -5.51 29.38 -3.00
N PHE A 286 -6.48 29.46 -2.09
CA PHE A 286 -7.55 30.45 -2.19
C PHE A 286 -7.07 31.80 -1.65
N THR A 287 -7.67 32.85 -2.16
CA THR A 287 -7.65 34.17 -1.57
C THR A 287 -9.05 34.56 -1.12
N GLY A 288 -9.18 35.64 -0.35
CA GLY A 288 -10.50 36.25 -0.15
C GLY A 288 -11.17 36.57 -1.49
N THR A 289 -12.51 36.56 -1.53
CA THR A 289 -13.27 36.70 -2.78
C THR A 289 -14.32 37.81 -2.73
N ASP A 290 -14.34 38.61 -1.65
CA ASP A 290 -15.38 39.62 -1.40
C ASP A 290 -16.82 39.07 -1.56
N GLY A 291 -17.03 37.80 -1.16
CA GLY A 291 -18.31 37.10 -1.23
C GLY A 291 -18.56 36.33 -2.52
N GLU A 292 -17.76 36.54 -3.57
CA GLU A 292 -17.92 35.83 -4.85
C GLU A 292 -17.58 34.34 -4.75
N VAL A 293 -18.31 33.51 -5.48
CA VAL A 293 -18.05 32.07 -5.54
C VAL A 293 -16.97 31.80 -6.57
N VAL A 294 -15.91 31.09 -6.16
CA VAL A 294 -14.78 30.72 -7.00
C VAL A 294 -14.52 29.22 -6.93
N THR A 295 -13.89 28.70 -7.98
CA THR A 295 -13.47 27.30 -8.07
C THR A 295 -11.96 27.22 -8.14
N LYS A 296 -11.38 26.28 -7.39
CA LYS A 296 -9.99 25.83 -7.57
C LYS A 296 -10.00 24.34 -7.84
N GLU A 297 -9.09 23.88 -8.68
CA GLU A 297 -9.01 22.47 -9.06
C GLU A 297 -7.61 21.90 -8.81
N THR A 298 -7.57 20.59 -8.63
CA THR A 298 -6.34 19.79 -8.66
C THR A 298 -6.63 18.46 -9.33
N GLU A 299 -5.60 17.82 -9.86
CA GLU A 299 -5.68 16.44 -10.30
C GLU A 299 -5.30 15.49 -9.16
N ILE A 300 -5.96 14.35 -9.10
CA ILE A 300 -5.73 13.29 -8.12
C ILE A 300 -5.82 11.91 -8.81
N GLY A 301 -4.87 11.03 -8.52
CA GLY A 301 -4.93 9.63 -8.93
C GLY A 301 -5.75 8.81 -7.93
N LEU A 302 -6.91 8.35 -8.36
CA LEU A 302 -7.77 7.45 -7.57
C LEU A 302 -7.51 6.01 -8.04
N LEU A 303 -6.66 5.30 -7.30
CA LEU A 303 -6.26 3.92 -7.60
C LEU A 303 -7.01 2.85 -6.79
N ASN A 304 -7.74 3.26 -5.76
CA ASN A 304 -8.44 2.35 -4.86
C ASN A 304 -9.93 2.61 -4.93
N LYS A 305 -10.72 1.54 -4.87
CA LYS A 305 -12.18 1.62 -4.83
C LYS A 305 -12.69 2.44 -3.66
N HIS A 306 -12.14 2.21 -2.47
CA HIS A 306 -12.50 2.94 -1.27
C HIS A 306 -11.29 3.73 -0.78
N SER A 307 -11.49 5.02 -0.58
CA SER A 307 -10.41 5.91 -0.15
C SER A 307 -10.93 6.94 0.84
N ILE A 308 -10.02 7.43 1.69
CA ILE A 308 -10.30 8.55 2.57
C ILE A 308 -9.81 9.81 1.89
N PHE A 309 -10.63 10.85 1.84
CA PHE A 309 -10.23 12.17 1.38
C PHE A 309 -10.28 13.14 2.55
N ARG A 310 -9.31 14.06 2.62
CA ARG A 310 -9.26 15.08 3.67
C ARG A 310 -8.91 16.44 3.10
N LEU A 311 -9.68 17.44 3.49
CA LEU A 311 -9.37 18.85 3.28
C LEU A 311 -8.96 19.49 4.60
N HIS A 312 -7.74 20.02 4.66
CA HIS A 312 -7.22 20.74 5.82
C HIS A 312 -7.26 22.25 5.58
N PHE A 313 -7.90 23.00 6.48
CA PHE A 313 -8.05 24.45 6.38
C PHE A 313 -6.98 25.15 7.21
N GLY A 314 -5.92 25.63 6.56
CA GLY A 314 -4.81 26.29 7.26
C GLY A 314 -5.17 27.66 7.84
N LYS A 315 -6.23 28.29 7.31
CA LYS A 315 -6.79 29.57 7.78
C LYS A 315 -8.31 29.61 7.65
N ARG A 316 -8.97 30.26 8.62
CA ARG A 316 -10.42 30.55 8.63
C ARG A 316 -10.80 31.58 7.58
N GLY A 317 -12.06 31.55 7.17
CA GLY A 317 -12.67 32.57 6.33
C GLY A 317 -13.13 32.07 4.96
N LEU A 318 -12.92 30.79 4.65
CA LEU A 318 -13.45 30.14 3.46
C LEU A 318 -14.78 29.46 3.80
N LYS A 319 -15.81 29.64 2.99
CA LYS A 319 -17.04 28.84 3.04
C LYS A 319 -17.02 27.87 1.87
N LEU A 320 -16.99 26.57 2.15
CA LEU A 320 -17.16 25.56 1.10
C LEU A 320 -18.63 25.45 0.71
N HIS A 321 -18.88 25.19 -0.58
CA HIS A 321 -20.22 24.94 -1.10
C HIS A 321 -20.30 23.55 -1.70
N GLU A 322 -19.34 23.19 -2.57
CA GLU A 322 -19.37 21.94 -3.32
C GLU A 322 -17.95 21.38 -3.56
N LEU A 323 -17.84 20.06 -3.63
CA LEU A 323 -16.74 19.36 -4.28
C LEU A 323 -17.24 18.68 -5.54
N ARG A 324 -16.42 18.70 -6.60
CA ARG A 324 -16.74 18.00 -7.84
C ARG A 324 -15.60 17.07 -8.24
N PHE A 325 -15.94 15.83 -8.56
CA PHE A 325 -14.99 14.84 -9.06
C PHE A 325 -15.34 14.49 -10.50
N THR A 326 -14.41 14.74 -11.42
CA THR A 326 -14.59 14.45 -12.84
C THR A 326 -13.51 13.49 -13.31
N PHE A 327 -13.91 12.32 -13.79
CA PHE A 327 -13.01 11.33 -14.38
C PHE A 327 -12.35 11.88 -15.66
N LYS A 328 -11.03 11.73 -15.76
CA LYS A 328 -10.23 12.20 -16.90
C LYS A 328 -9.72 11.06 -17.76
N ALA A 329 -9.04 10.09 -17.16
CA ALA A 329 -8.38 9.01 -17.86
C ALA A 329 -8.28 7.77 -16.96
N GLY A 330 -8.33 6.58 -17.56
CA GLY A 330 -8.15 5.31 -16.84
C GLY A 330 -6.70 5.03 -16.49
N VAL A 331 -6.44 4.18 -15.49
CA VAL A 331 -5.07 3.81 -15.05
C VAL A 331 -4.18 3.33 -16.21
N ASP A 332 -4.74 2.62 -17.19
CA ASP A 332 -4.00 2.10 -18.34
C ASP A 332 -3.46 3.20 -19.28
N GLU A 333 -4.02 4.40 -19.20
CA GLU A 333 -3.66 5.57 -20.04
C GLU A 333 -2.68 6.52 -19.33
N ILE A 334 -2.42 6.30 -18.03
CA ILE A 334 -1.61 7.18 -17.18
C ILE A 334 -0.15 6.69 -17.19
N LYS A 335 0.81 7.59 -17.42
CA LYS A 335 2.23 7.28 -17.18
C LYS A 335 2.55 7.49 -15.71
N PHE A 336 3.47 6.70 -15.17
CA PHE A 336 3.91 6.83 -13.78
C PHE A 336 4.38 8.25 -13.40
N GLU A 337 4.90 9.00 -14.38
CA GLU A 337 5.36 10.39 -14.23
C GLU A 337 4.22 11.40 -14.08
N ASP A 338 2.99 11.02 -14.44
CA ASP A 338 1.79 11.87 -14.43
C ASP A 338 0.96 11.72 -13.14
N MET A 339 1.39 10.86 -12.20
CA MET A 339 0.72 10.58 -10.90
C MET A 339 1.41 11.26 -9.71
#